data_AF-A0A1N6Y959-F1
#
_entry.id   AF-A0A1N6Y959-F1
#
_cell.length_a   1.000
_cell.length_b   1.000
_cell.length_c   1.000
_cell.angle_alpha   90.00
_cell.angle_beta   90.00
_cell.angle_gamma   90.00
#
_symmetry.space_group_name_H-M   'P 1'
#
loop_
_entity.id
_entity.type
_entity.pdbx_description
1 polymer ?
#
loop_
_entity_poly.entity_id
_entity_poly.type
_entity_poly.pdbx_seq_one_letter_code
_entity_poly.pdbx_strand_id
1 'polypeptide(L)'
;MNTNAEQHPDDLASALALLAQERARRVAAEAEAASAKALVSHSEALIARLKLEIEKVRRELYGSRSERKARLLAQMELQLEELEADAGEDELAAEIAASASTVRAFERRRPSRKPFPEHLPRERVVIAAPASCPCCGSAKLSKLGEDVTETLEVIPRQWKVIQTVREKFSCRECEKIT
;
A
#
# COMPACT_ATOMS: atom_id res chain seq x y z
N MET A 1 -11.17 34.67 44.63
CA MET A 1 -11.40 36.11 44.36
C MET A 1 -12.85 36.24 43.92
N ASN A 2 -13.75 36.34 44.91
CA ASN A 2 -15.19 36.45 44.69
C ASN A 2 -15.54 37.93 44.72
N THR A 3 -15.85 38.51 43.55
CA THR A 3 -16.42 39.85 43.45
C THR A 3 -17.62 39.79 42.51
N ASN A 4 -18.70 39.21 43.01
CA ASN A 4 -20.05 39.52 42.54
C ASN A 4 -20.89 39.68 43.81
N ALA A 5 -20.64 40.80 44.49
CA ALA A 5 -21.63 41.31 45.43
C ALA A 5 -22.81 41.74 44.57
N GLU A 6 -23.93 41.05 44.74
CA GLU A 6 -25.21 41.34 44.13
C GLU A 6 -25.59 42.81 44.40
N GLN A 7 -25.35 43.68 43.42
CA GLN A 7 -26.01 44.97 43.38
C GLN A 7 -27.44 44.70 42.89
N HIS A 8 -28.31 44.35 43.84
CA HIS A 8 -29.74 44.31 43.56
C HIS A 8 -30.20 45.73 43.24
N PRO A 9 -31.00 45.92 42.18
CA PRO A 9 -31.50 47.23 41.81
C PRO A 9 -32.33 47.82 42.96
N ASP A 10 -31.88 48.95 43.52
CA ASP A 10 -32.54 49.62 44.65
C ASP A 10 -33.94 50.16 44.29
N ASP A 11 -34.23 50.34 42.99
CA ASP A 11 -35.52 50.83 42.47
C ASP A 11 -36.13 49.89 41.42
N LEU A 12 -37.47 49.79 41.42
CA LEU A 12 -38.26 48.95 40.49
C LEU A 12 -37.95 49.25 39.01
N ALA A 13 -37.70 50.52 38.67
CA ALA A 13 -37.39 50.94 37.30
C ALA A 13 -36.07 50.31 36.79
N SER A 14 -35.05 50.25 37.64
CA SER A 14 -33.75 49.64 37.33
C SER A 14 -33.87 48.12 37.15
N ALA A 15 -34.70 47.47 37.97
CA ALA A 15 -35.00 46.04 37.83
C ALA A 15 -35.70 45.72 36.49
N LEU A 16 -36.68 46.53 36.08
CA LEU A 16 -37.39 46.37 34.82
C LEU A 16 -36.47 46.61 33.60
N ALA A 17 -35.55 47.58 33.69
CA ALA A 17 -34.57 47.83 32.64
C ALA A 17 -33.59 46.66 32.44
N LEU A 18 -33.09 46.07 33.54
CA LEU A 18 -32.25 44.87 33.49
C LEU A 18 -33.01 43.67 32.90
N LEU A 19 -34.27 43.46 33.30
CA LEU A 19 -35.12 42.41 32.74
C LEU A 19 -35.38 42.60 31.24
N ALA A 20 -35.56 43.84 30.78
CA ALA A 20 -35.71 44.15 29.37
C ALA A 20 -34.41 43.86 28.58
N GLN A 21 -33.26 44.23 29.15
CA GLN A 21 -31.95 43.94 28.56
C GLN A 21 -31.67 42.44 28.47
N GLU A 22 -31.96 41.68 29.54
CA GLU A 22 -31.80 40.22 29.56
C GLU A 22 -32.75 39.52 28.59
N ARG A 23 -34.00 39.99 28.46
CA ARG A 23 -34.93 39.48 27.43
C ARG A 23 -34.42 39.76 26.03
N ALA A 24 -33.89 40.96 25.77
CA ALA A 24 -33.30 41.29 24.46
C ALA A 24 -32.09 40.40 24.13
N ARG A 25 -31.21 40.14 25.12
CA ARG A 25 -30.07 39.21 24.97
C ARG A 25 -30.52 37.78 24.70
N ARG A 26 -31.56 37.30 25.39
CA ARG A 26 -32.11 35.96 25.15
C ARG A 26 -32.71 35.82 23.75
N VAL A 27 -33.48 36.81 23.30
CA VAL A 27 -34.04 36.80 21.94
C VAL A 27 -32.93 36.82 20.88
N ALA A 28 -31.88 37.62 21.08
CA ALA A 28 -30.73 37.62 20.18
C ALA A 28 -30.01 36.26 20.16
N ALA A 29 -29.75 35.66 21.32
CA ALA A 29 -29.11 34.36 21.43
C ALA A 29 -29.97 33.23 20.84
N GLU A 30 -31.29 33.29 21.00
CA GLU A 30 -32.22 32.33 20.39
C GLU A 30 -32.25 32.46 18.87
N ALA A 31 -32.21 33.69 18.33
CA ALA A 31 -32.12 33.93 16.90
C ALA A 31 -30.79 33.41 16.31
N GLU A 32 -29.67 33.66 17.00
CA GLU A 32 -28.36 33.13 16.61
C GLU A 32 -28.35 31.59 16.63
N ALA A 33 -28.88 30.97 17.71
CA ALA A 33 -28.98 29.52 17.82
C ALA A 33 -29.89 28.91 16.74
N ALA A 34 -30.98 29.58 16.38
CA ALA A 34 -31.85 29.15 15.28
C ALA A 34 -31.11 29.20 13.94
N SER A 35 -30.36 30.27 13.68
CA SER A 35 -29.58 30.42 12.44
C SER A 35 -28.47 29.37 12.33
N ALA A 36 -27.77 29.09 13.45
CA ALA A 36 -26.76 28.04 13.52
C ALA A 36 -27.35 26.65 13.26
N LYS A 37 -28.50 26.33 13.86
CA LYS A 37 -29.20 25.06 13.62
C LYS A 37 -29.63 24.90 12.16
N ALA A 38 -30.09 25.97 11.51
CA ALA A 38 -30.44 25.96 10.10
C ALA A 38 -29.21 25.73 9.19
N LEU A 39 -28.07 26.32 9.54
CA LEU A 39 -26.82 26.10 8.79
C LEU A 39 -26.32 24.66 8.95
N VAL A 40 -26.39 24.10 10.16
CA VAL A 40 -25.99 22.72 10.43
C VAL A 40 -26.86 21.76 9.64
N SER A 41 -28.19 21.90 9.68
CA SER A 41 -29.10 21.03 8.93
C SER A 41 -28.89 21.13 7.41
N HIS A 42 -28.64 22.33 6.89
CA HIS A 42 -28.29 22.51 5.48
C HIS A 42 -26.97 21.80 5.12
N SER A 43 -25.96 21.94 5.97
CA SER A 43 -24.65 21.31 5.77
C SER A 43 -24.75 19.78 5.82
N GLU A 44 -25.52 19.23 6.76
CA GLU A 44 -25.79 17.79 6.86
C GLU A 44 -26.49 17.25 5.61
N ALA A 45 -27.50 17.96 5.10
CA ALA A 45 -28.18 17.61 3.86
C ALA A 45 -27.23 17.62 2.65
N LEU A 46 -26.34 18.61 2.58
CA LEU A 46 -25.34 18.72 1.53
C LEU A 46 -24.29 17.59 1.62
N ILE A 47 -23.82 17.27 2.82
CA ILE A 47 -22.91 16.14 3.07
C ILE A 47 -23.59 14.83 2.66
N ALA A 48 -24.85 14.61 3.01
CA ALA A 48 -25.59 13.41 2.63
C ALA A 48 -25.71 13.27 1.10
N ARG A 49 -26.04 14.38 0.42
CA ARG A 49 -26.10 14.43 -1.05
C ARG A 49 -24.74 14.12 -1.69
N LEU A 50 -23.67 14.78 -1.25
CA LEU A 50 -22.33 14.57 -1.80
C LEU A 50 -21.84 13.14 -1.57
N LYS A 51 -22.09 12.56 -0.39
CA LYS A 51 -21.77 11.14 -0.14
C LYS A 51 -22.50 10.22 -1.12
N LEU A 52 -23.78 10.47 -1.39
CA LEU A 52 -24.54 9.67 -2.35
C LEU A 52 -24.03 9.83 -3.79
N GLU A 53 -23.65 11.04 -4.21
CA GLU A 53 -23.02 11.27 -5.52
C GLU A 53 -21.67 10.55 -5.64
N ILE A 54 -20.82 10.60 -4.60
CA ILE A 54 -19.55 9.88 -4.57
C ILE A 54 -19.76 8.37 -4.69
N GLU A 55 -20.72 7.80 -3.97
CA GLU A 55 -21.01 6.36 -4.04
C GLU A 55 -21.54 5.95 -5.42
N LYS A 56 -22.37 6.78 -6.07
CA LYS A 56 -22.81 6.54 -7.46
C LYS A 56 -21.63 6.49 -8.42
N VAL A 57 -20.77 7.51 -8.40
CA VAL A 57 -19.59 7.58 -9.27
C VAL A 57 -18.63 6.43 -9.01
N ARG A 58 -18.42 6.05 -7.73
CA ARG A 58 -17.61 4.87 -7.38
C ARG A 58 -18.18 3.59 -7.97
N ARG A 59 -19.50 3.39 -7.90
CA ARG A 59 -20.16 2.21 -8.46
C ARG A 59 -20.08 2.16 -9.98
N GLU A 60 -20.19 3.30 -10.66
CA GLU A 60 -20.02 3.40 -12.11
C GLU A 60 -18.58 3.08 -12.56
N LEU A 61 -17.59 3.69 -11.90
CA LEU A 61 -16.17 3.53 -12.24
C LEU A 61 -15.63 2.15 -11.88
N TYR A 62 -16.01 1.62 -10.72
CA TYR A 62 -15.39 0.42 -10.16
C TYR A 62 -16.31 -0.80 -10.12
N GLY A 63 -17.64 -0.64 -10.11
CA GLY A 63 -18.58 -1.77 -10.00
C GLY A 63 -18.54 -2.69 -11.22
N SER A 64 -18.60 -2.12 -12.43
CA SER A 64 -18.48 -2.88 -13.68
C SER A 64 -17.10 -3.54 -13.83
N ARG A 65 -16.04 -2.86 -13.37
CA ARG A 65 -14.66 -3.37 -13.39
C ARG A 65 -14.46 -4.51 -12.40
N SER A 66 -15.05 -4.44 -11.21
CA SER A 66 -14.96 -5.51 -10.21
C SER A 66 -15.71 -6.76 -10.65
N GLU A 67 -16.91 -6.61 -11.24
CA GLU A 67 -17.68 -7.75 -11.75
C GLU A 67 -16.97 -8.44 -12.93
N ARG A 68 -16.45 -7.66 -13.88
CA ARG A 68 -15.68 -8.20 -15.02
C ARG A 68 -14.41 -8.91 -14.55
N LYS A 69 -13.70 -8.33 -13.58
CA LYS A 69 -12.49 -8.94 -13.01
C LYS A 69 -12.82 -10.24 -12.29
N ALA A 70 -13.88 -10.28 -11.49
CA ALA A 70 -14.32 -11.48 -10.79
C ALA A 70 -14.68 -12.61 -11.76
N ARG A 71 -15.40 -12.31 -12.84
CA ARG A 71 -15.71 -13.29 -13.89
C ARG A 71 -14.46 -13.82 -14.60
N LEU A 72 -13.50 -12.94 -14.91
CA LEU A 72 -12.25 -13.33 -15.54
C LEU A 72 -11.43 -14.23 -14.62
N LEU A 73 -11.35 -13.90 -13.33
CA LEU A 73 -10.66 -14.73 -12.34
C LEU A 73 -11.28 -16.12 -12.25
N ALA A 74 -12.61 -16.21 -12.14
CA ALA A 74 -13.31 -17.50 -12.12
C ALA A 74 -13.07 -18.33 -13.40
N GLN A 75 -12.99 -17.68 -14.56
CA GLN A 75 -12.63 -18.37 -15.81
C GLN A 75 -11.18 -18.88 -15.79
N MET A 76 -10.24 -18.08 -15.29
CA MET A 76 -8.83 -18.49 -15.18
C MET A 76 -8.64 -19.61 -14.16
N GLU A 77 -9.37 -19.58 -13.04
CA GLU A 77 -9.37 -20.66 -12.05
C GLU A 77 -9.82 -21.99 -12.68
N LEU A 78 -10.95 -21.99 -13.42
CA LEU A 78 -11.41 -23.19 -14.13
C LEU A 78 -10.36 -23.71 -15.13
N GLN A 79 -9.73 -22.82 -15.90
CA GLN A 79 -8.67 -23.22 -16.84
C GLN A 79 -7.45 -23.80 -16.14
N LEU A 80 -7.10 -23.30 -14.96
CA LEU A 80 -6.02 -23.86 -14.16
C LEU A 80 -6.38 -25.25 -13.61
N GLU A 81 -7.61 -25.43 -13.14
CA GLU A 81 -8.11 -26.74 -12.69
C GLU A 81 -8.10 -27.77 -13.82
N GLU A 82 -8.51 -27.39 -15.04
CA GLU A 82 -8.42 -28.25 -16.24
C GLU A 82 -6.97 -28.65 -16.53
N LEU A 83 -6.04 -27.70 -16.52
CA LEU A 83 -4.61 -27.98 -16.76
C LEU A 83 -3.98 -28.85 -15.67
N GLU A 84 -4.39 -28.67 -14.41
CA GLU A 84 -3.94 -29.51 -13.30
C GLU A 84 -4.48 -30.95 -13.43
N ALA A 85 -5.74 -31.11 -13.86
CA ALA A 85 -6.32 -32.41 -14.15
C ALA A 85 -5.58 -33.12 -15.30
N ASP A 86 -5.38 -32.42 -16.44
CA ASP A 86 -4.63 -32.94 -17.59
C ASP A 86 -3.21 -33.36 -17.19
N ALA A 87 -2.52 -32.54 -16.39
CA ALA A 87 -1.19 -32.88 -15.89
C ALA A 87 -1.19 -34.13 -14.99
N GLY A 88 -2.21 -34.29 -14.14
CA GLY A 88 -2.39 -35.48 -13.32
C GLY A 88 -2.67 -36.74 -14.14
N GLU A 89 -3.49 -36.62 -15.20
CA GLU A 89 -3.73 -37.71 -16.15
C GLU A 89 -2.45 -38.11 -16.90
N ASP A 90 -1.67 -37.14 -17.36
CA ASP A 90 -0.36 -37.36 -18.00
C ASP A 90 0.63 -38.05 -17.06
N GLU A 91 0.70 -37.64 -15.80
CA GLU A 91 1.54 -38.29 -14.78
C GLU A 91 1.12 -39.74 -14.55
N LEU A 92 -0.19 -40.00 -14.41
CA LEU A 92 -0.73 -41.35 -14.23
C LEU A 92 -0.45 -42.24 -15.45
N ALA A 93 -0.62 -41.70 -16.66
CA ALA A 93 -0.29 -42.39 -17.90
C ALA A 93 1.22 -42.69 -18.00
N ALA A 94 2.08 -41.76 -17.57
CA ALA A 94 3.51 -41.95 -17.52
C ALA A 94 3.92 -43.02 -16.49
N GLU A 95 3.28 -43.08 -15.31
CA GLU A 95 3.51 -44.13 -14.31
C GLU A 95 3.12 -45.51 -14.82
N ILE A 96 1.95 -45.63 -15.47
CA ILE A 96 1.50 -46.89 -16.08
C ILE A 96 2.51 -47.34 -17.14
N ALA A 97 2.94 -46.45 -18.03
CA ALA A 97 3.95 -46.74 -19.05
C ALA A 97 5.31 -47.12 -18.45
N ALA A 98 5.73 -46.45 -17.37
CA ALA A 98 6.97 -46.76 -16.66
C ALA A 98 6.93 -48.13 -15.98
N SER A 99 5.79 -48.52 -15.40
CA SER A 99 5.61 -49.83 -14.76
C SER A 99 5.66 -51.00 -15.78
N ALA A 100 5.27 -50.74 -17.02
CA ALA A 100 5.35 -51.69 -18.13
C ALA A 100 6.75 -51.77 -18.78
N SER A 101 7.65 -50.84 -18.42
CA SER A 101 9.00 -50.74 -18.97
C SER A 101 10.04 -51.43 -18.08
N THR A 102 10.89 -52.27 -18.67
CA THR A 102 12.08 -52.85 -17.99
C THR A 102 13.27 -51.89 -17.93
N VAL A 103 13.16 -50.72 -18.59
CA VAL A 103 14.19 -49.68 -18.61
C VAL A 103 13.90 -48.66 -17.50
N ARG A 104 14.93 -48.39 -16.69
CA ARG A 104 14.85 -47.48 -15.54
C ARG A 104 14.41 -46.08 -15.98
N ALA A 105 13.36 -45.56 -15.36
CA ALA A 105 12.78 -44.26 -15.69
C ALA A 105 13.81 -43.12 -15.50
N PHE A 106 13.85 -42.19 -16.47
CA PHE A 106 14.68 -40.99 -16.42
C PHE A 106 13.94 -39.89 -15.65
N GLU A 107 14.39 -39.58 -14.43
CA GLU A 107 13.88 -38.43 -13.69
C GLU A 107 14.27 -37.13 -14.41
N ARG A 108 13.27 -36.45 -14.98
CA ARG A 108 13.45 -35.10 -15.52
C ARG A 108 13.76 -34.14 -14.38
N ARG A 109 15.04 -33.84 -14.18
CA ARG A 109 15.47 -32.81 -13.23
C ARG A 109 14.88 -31.46 -13.65
N ARG A 110 14.23 -30.78 -12.71
CA ARG A 110 13.76 -29.40 -12.91
C ARG A 110 14.95 -28.53 -13.38
N PRO A 111 14.79 -27.74 -14.45
CA PRO A 111 15.86 -26.89 -14.93
C PRO A 111 16.21 -25.85 -13.86
N SER A 112 17.34 -26.04 -13.19
CA SER A 112 17.93 -25.03 -12.31
C SER A 112 18.78 -24.07 -13.14
N ARG A 113 18.81 -22.79 -12.73
CA ARG A 113 19.73 -21.81 -13.31
C ARG A 113 21.16 -22.26 -13.02
N LYS A 114 21.87 -22.72 -14.05
CA LYS A 114 23.30 -23.01 -13.95
C LYS A 114 24.06 -21.68 -13.95
N PRO A 115 25.16 -21.55 -13.18
CA PRO A 115 26.02 -20.39 -13.25
C PRO A 115 26.60 -20.24 -14.67
N PHE A 116 26.96 -19.02 -15.04
CA PHE A 116 27.59 -18.80 -16.35
C PHE A 116 28.96 -19.48 -16.42
N PRO A 117 29.37 -19.95 -17.63
CA PRO A 117 30.65 -20.62 -17.81
C PRO A 117 31.84 -19.79 -17.32
N GLU A 118 32.82 -20.45 -16.69
CA GLU A 118 33.98 -19.77 -16.08
C GLU A 118 34.91 -19.07 -17.07
N HIS A 119 34.95 -19.56 -18.32
CA HIS A 119 35.82 -19.04 -19.38
C HIS A 119 35.32 -17.72 -19.98
N LEU A 120 34.10 -17.27 -19.66
CA LEU A 120 33.59 -15.99 -20.14
C LEU A 120 34.24 -14.84 -19.35
N PRO A 121 34.67 -13.76 -20.03
CA PRO A 121 35.23 -12.59 -19.36
C PRO A 121 34.18 -11.95 -18.44
N ARG A 122 34.57 -11.67 -17.19
CA ARG A 122 33.72 -11.05 -16.17
C ARG A 122 34.11 -9.60 -15.96
N GLU A 123 33.15 -8.71 -16.13
CA GLU A 123 33.29 -7.27 -15.86
C GLU A 123 32.53 -6.93 -14.58
N ARG A 124 33.20 -6.35 -13.59
CA ARG A 124 32.62 -6.08 -12.27
C ARG A 124 32.19 -4.63 -12.17
N VAL A 125 30.88 -4.39 -12.12
CA VAL A 125 30.28 -3.06 -12.00
C VAL A 125 29.77 -2.89 -10.58
N VAL A 126 30.46 -2.07 -9.79
CA VAL A 126 30.08 -1.78 -8.40
C VAL A 126 29.12 -0.61 -8.39
N ILE A 127 27.91 -0.82 -7.85
CA ILE A 127 26.96 0.26 -7.60
C ILE A 127 27.42 1.01 -6.36
N ALA A 128 27.61 2.32 -6.49
CA ALA A 128 28.09 3.17 -5.41
C ALA A 128 27.17 3.08 -4.18
N ALA A 129 27.79 2.90 -3.02
CA ALA A 129 27.12 2.93 -1.73
C ALA A 129 26.56 4.33 -1.40
N PRO A 130 25.47 4.42 -0.63
CA PRO A 130 25.04 5.70 -0.09
C PRO A 130 26.11 6.25 0.88
N ALA A 131 26.42 7.54 0.80
CA ALA A 131 27.40 8.19 1.69
C ALA A 131 26.90 8.32 3.14
N SER A 132 25.59 8.22 3.34
CA SER A 132 24.91 8.33 4.64
C SER A 132 23.78 7.32 4.76
N CYS A 133 23.49 6.87 5.96
CA CYS A 133 22.35 6.01 6.22
C CYS A 133 21.04 6.70 5.82
N PRO A 134 20.21 6.13 4.93
CA PRO A 134 18.96 6.75 4.51
C PRO A 134 17.89 6.76 5.62
N CYS A 135 18.13 6.04 6.72
CA CYS A 135 17.20 6.00 7.85
C CYS A 135 17.44 7.11 8.87
N CYS A 136 18.71 7.42 9.19
CA CYS A 136 19.07 8.38 10.25
C CYS A 136 20.07 9.46 9.83
N GLY A 137 20.57 9.43 8.60
CA GLY A 137 21.51 10.43 8.07
C GLY A 137 22.95 10.25 8.56
N SER A 138 23.27 9.23 9.36
CA SER A 138 24.61 9.03 9.89
C SER A 138 25.61 8.62 8.81
N ALA A 139 26.86 9.09 8.92
CA ALA A 139 27.96 8.68 8.05
C ALA A 139 28.66 7.38 8.53
N LYS A 140 28.24 6.82 9.66
CA LYS A 140 28.86 5.64 10.29
C LYS A 140 28.33 4.34 9.68
N LEU A 141 28.66 4.10 8.42
CA LEU A 141 28.32 2.89 7.68
C LEU A 141 29.48 1.88 7.74
N SER A 142 29.16 0.62 8.05
CA SER A 142 30.10 -0.49 8.06
C SER A 142 29.74 -1.46 6.94
N LYS A 143 30.69 -1.82 6.06
CA LYS A 143 30.45 -2.82 5.02
C LYS A 143 30.15 -4.17 5.67
N LEU A 144 29.05 -4.81 5.24
CA LEU A 144 28.59 -6.11 5.75
C LEU A 144 28.85 -7.22 4.73
N GLY A 145 28.59 -6.95 3.46
CA GLY A 145 28.70 -7.95 2.39
C GLY A 145 28.35 -7.38 1.03
N GLU A 146 28.16 -8.25 0.05
CA GLU A 146 27.90 -7.87 -1.33
C GLU A 146 26.86 -8.81 -1.94
N ASP A 147 25.86 -8.24 -2.60
CA ASP A 147 24.97 -8.99 -3.49
C ASP A 147 25.48 -8.87 -4.92
N VAL A 148 25.81 -10.02 -5.53
CA VAL A 148 26.31 -10.10 -6.90
C VAL A 148 25.21 -10.63 -7.80
N THR A 149 24.91 -9.90 -8.87
CA THR A 149 23.99 -10.33 -9.92
C THR A 149 24.74 -10.44 -11.23
N GLU A 150 24.67 -11.61 -11.88
CA GLU A 150 25.35 -11.87 -13.16
C GLU A 150 24.38 -11.67 -14.32
N THR A 151 24.78 -10.90 -15.32
CA THR A 151 24.02 -10.69 -16.57
C THR A 151 24.93 -10.95 -17.76
N LEU A 152 24.43 -11.69 -18.76
CA LEU A 152 25.17 -12.00 -19.97
C LEU A 152 24.94 -10.88 -21.01
N GLU A 153 26.01 -10.24 -21.48
CA GLU A 153 25.97 -9.21 -22.52
C GLU A 153 26.65 -9.71 -23.80
N VAL A 154 26.04 -9.39 -24.94
CA VAL A 154 26.56 -9.69 -26.27
C VAL A 154 27.35 -8.49 -26.78
N ILE A 155 28.64 -8.69 -27.01
CA ILE A 155 29.47 -7.81 -27.83
C ILE A 155 29.57 -8.47 -29.22
N PRO A 156 29.62 -7.74 -30.34
CA PRO A 156 29.83 -8.37 -31.64
C PRO A 156 30.99 -9.38 -31.61
N ARG A 157 30.68 -10.66 -31.86
CA ARG A 157 31.60 -11.83 -31.85
C ARG A 157 32.12 -12.28 -30.47
N GLN A 158 31.67 -11.71 -29.35
CA GLN A 158 32.11 -12.09 -28.01
C GLN A 158 30.98 -12.00 -26.97
N TRP A 159 31.04 -12.86 -25.96
CA TRP A 159 30.12 -12.81 -24.83
C TRP A 159 30.89 -12.36 -23.60
N LYS A 160 30.29 -11.50 -22.78
CA LYS A 160 30.82 -11.13 -21.47
C LYS A 160 29.75 -11.24 -20.40
N VAL A 161 30.19 -11.48 -19.17
CA VAL A 161 29.31 -11.51 -18.00
C VAL A 161 29.54 -10.24 -17.20
N ILE A 162 28.51 -9.41 -17.07
CA ILE A 162 28.52 -8.27 -16.15
C ILE A 162 28.12 -8.76 -14.77
N GLN A 163 29.03 -8.64 -13.81
CA GLN A 163 28.75 -8.82 -12.39
C GLN A 163 28.38 -7.47 -11.78
N THR A 164 27.09 -7.22 -11.61
CA THR A 164 26.60 -6.03 -10.91
C THR A 164 26.64 -6.29 -9.41
N VAL A 165 27.50 -5.56 -8.72
CA VAL A 165 27.76 -5.71 -7.27
C VAL A 165 27.04 -4.61 -6.52
N ARG A 166 26.16 -4.99 -5.61
CA ARG A 166 25.52 -4.10 -4.64
C ARG A 166 26.12 -4.37 -3.27
N GLU A 167 26.94 -3.45 -2.79
CA GLU A 167 27.50 -3.54 -1.45
C GLU A 167 26.40 -3.28 -0.41
N LYS A 168 26.34 -4.14 0.61
CA LYS A 168 25.45 -4.01 1.77
C LYS A 168 26.21 -3.35 2.92
N PHE A 169 25.61 -2.36 3.54
CA PHE A 169 26.14 -1.63 4.69
C PHE A 169 25.21 -1.76 5.89
N SER A 170 25.79 -1.80 7.10
CA SER A 170 25.04 -1.62 8.34
C SER A 170 25.37 -0.27 8.96
N CYS A 171 24.33 0.46 9.36
CA CYS A 171 24.50 1.69 10.13
C CYS A 171 24.88 1.36 11.57
N ARG A 172 25.94 1.99 12.11
CA ARG A 172 26.36 1.78 13.51
C ARG A 172 25.48 2.49 14.55
N GLU A 173 24.59 3.38 14.11
CA GLU A 173 23.78 4.22 15.00
C GLU A 173 22.33 3.74 15.11
N CYS A 174 21.76 3.22 14.02
CA CYS A 174 20.40 2.67 14.00
C CYS A 174 20.34 1.18 13.63
N GLU A 175 21.50 0.52 13.49
CA GLU A 175 21.67 -0.93 13.20
C GLU A 175 20.97 -1.46 11.93
N LYS A 176 20.43 -0.56 11.12
CA LYS A 176 19.67 -0.91 9.91
C LYS A 176 20.62 -1.22 8.75
N ILE A 177 20.31 -2.29 8.02
CA ILE A 177 21.02 -2.68 6.79
C ILE A 177 20.49 -1.85 5.63
N THR A 178 21.41 -1.27 4.87
CA THR A 178 21.16 -0.48 3.65
C THR A 178 21.97 -1.07 2.51
#